data_AF-A0A9W6ZTG2-F1
#
_entry.id   AF-A0A9W6ZTG2-F1
#
_cell.length_a   1.000
_cell.length_b   1.000
_cell.length_c   1.000
_cell.angle_alpha   90.00
_cell.angle_beta   90.00
_cell.angle_gamma   90.00
#
_symmetry.space_group_name_H-M   'P 1'
#
loop_
_entity.id
_entity.type
_entity.pdbx_description
1 polymer ?
#
loop_
_entity_poly.entity_id
_entity_poly.type
_entity_poly.pdbx_seq_one_letter_code
_entity_poly.pdbx_strand_id
1 'polypeptide(L)'
;MIYMFHGAGGFTGTGLEKWDVHLVNNFEYMFWSAHKLNNPDIKLWDVSSTEPGKFFFFLCDANAFENHLCEDGTSPTWTTAGYCINGKPQKSCY
;
A
#
# COMPACT_ATOMS: atom_id res chain seq x y z
N MET A 1 -0.54 10.65 7.52
CA MET A 1 -1.76 10.13 8.17
C MET A 1 -1.49 8.70 8.62
N ILE A 2 -2.02 8.26 9.75
CA ILE A 2 -1.96 6.84 10.13
C ILE A 2 -3.39 6.29 10.16
N TYR A 3 -3.59 5.04 9.73
CA TYR A 3 -4.85 4.30 9.86
C TYR A 3 -6.09 4.78 9.07
N MET A 4 -5.93 5.55 7.98
CA MET A 4 -7.09 6.20 7.30
C MET A 4 -8.17 5.23 6.79
N PHE A 5 -7.79 4.06 6.26
CA PHE A 5 -8.69 3.00 5.78
C PHE A 5 -8.47 1.67 6.51
N HIS A 6 -7.97 1.74 7.73
CA HIS A 6 -7.76 0.57 8.56
C HIS A 6 -9.09 -0.13 8.87
N GLY A 7 -9.18 -1.41 8.52
CA GLY A 7 -10.38 -2.22 8.70
C GLY A 7 -11.52 -1.84 7.74
N ALA A 8 -11.25 -1.03 6.71
CA ALA A 8 -12.23 -0.67 5.69
C ALA A 8 -12.49 -1.86 4.75
N GLY A 9 -13.04 -2.95 5.27
CA GLY A 9 -13.32 -4.18 4.52
C GLY A 9 -14.37 -4.02 3.41
N GLY A 10 -15.05 -2.87 3.35
CA GLY A 10 -15.94 -2.48 2.25
C GLY A 10 -15.26 -1.70 1.11
N PHE A 11 -14.06 -1.18 1.36
CA PHE A 11 -13.39 -0.24 0.46
C PHE A 11 -12.68 -0.98 -0.68
N THR A 12 -12.97 -0.57 -1.91
CA THR A 12 -12.46 -1.21 -3.14
C THR A 12 -11.29 -0.47 -3.79
N GLY A 13 -10.94 0.73 -3.31
CA GLY A 13 -9.85 1.52 -3.90
C GLY A 13 -10.26 2.41 -5.08
N THR A 14 -11.54 2.46 -5.44
CA THR A 14 -12.03 3.34 -6.50
C THR A 14 -11.83 4.82 -6.13
N GLY A 15 -11.13 5.59 -6.98
CA GLY A 15 -10.88 7.01 -6.77
C GLY A 15 -9.52 7.33 -6.14
N LEU A 16 -8.74 6.33 -5.70
CA LEU A 16 -7.38 6.54 -5.18
C LEU A 16 -6.44 7.11 -6.23
N GLU A 17 -6.67 6.85 -7.51
CA GLU A 17 -5.86 7.37 -8.61
C GLU A 17 -5.87 8.90 -8.72
N LYS A 18 -6.86 9.55 -8.10
CA LYS A 18 -7.03 11.01 -8.07
C LYS A 18 -6.50 11.64 -6.79
N TRP A 19 -6.03 10.84 -5.84
CA TRP A 19 -5.58 11.35 -4.56
C TRP A 19 -4.20 11.99 -4.71
N ASP A 20 -4.14 13.28 -4.38
CA ASP A 20 -2.87 13.98 -4.22
C ASP A 20 -2.32 13.68 -2.81
N VAL A 21 -1.21 12.95 -2.79
CA VAL A 21 -0.53 12.53 -1.56
C VAL A 21 0.83 13.22 -1.37
N HIS A 22 1.14 14.28 -2.14
CA HIS A 22 2.49 14.89 -2.14
C HIS A 22 2.92 15.45 -0.77
N LEU A 23 1.99 15.76 0.13
CA LEU A 23 2.27 16.22 1.50
C LEU A 23 2.18 15.11 2.55
N VAL A 24 1.79 13.91 2.15
CA VAL A 24 1.63 12.79 3.08
C VAL A 24 3.02 12.23 3.40
N ASN A 25 3.48 12.47 4.62
CA ASN A 25 4.78 11.97 5.09
C ASN A 25 4.67 10.65 5.87
N ASN A 26 3.46 10.12 6.07
CA ASN A 26 3.21 8.88 6.80
C ASN A 26 2.03 8.11 6.19
N PHE A 27 2.24 6.84 5.88
CA PHE A 27 1.29 5.88 5.31
C PHE A 27 1.15 4.61 6.16
N GLU A 28 1.71 4.60 7.37
CA GLU A 28 1.68 3.43 8.23
C GLU A 28 0.22 2.98 8.46
N TYR A 29 -0.01 1.68 8.22
CA TYR A 29 -1.32 1.02 8.36
C TYR A 29 -2.49 1.62 7.58
N MET A 30 -2.22 2.42 6.54
CA MET A 30 -3.28 3.16 5.85
C MET A 30 -4.39 2.25 5.31
N PHE A 31 -4.07 1.07 4.77
CA PHE A 31 -5.03 0.10 4.23
C PHE A 31 -5.00 -1.25 4.94
N TRP A 32 -4.55 -1.29 6.21
CA TRP A 32 -4.52 -2.54 6.95
C TRP A 32 -5.91 -3.18 7.05
N SER A 33 -6.03 -4.48 6.81
CA SER A 33 -7.32 -5.21 6.83
C SER A 33 -8.40 -4.65 5.89
N ALA A 34 -8.02 -3.92 4.83
CA ALA A 34 -8.95 -3.52 3.77
C ALA A 34 -9.23 -4.68 2.80
N HIS A 35 -9.97 -5.69 3.26
CA HIS A 35 -10.12 -6.98 2.55
C HIS A 35 -10.76 -6.92 1.16
N LYS A 36 -11.49 -5.85 0.83
CA LYS A 36 -12.06 -5.64 -0.52
C LYS A 36 -11.23 -4.73 -1.41
N LEU A 37 -10.13 -4.18 -0.88
CA LEU A 37 -9.20 -3.40 -1.68
C LEU A 37 -8.57 -4.37 -2.66
N ASN A 38 -8.87 -4.22 -3.96
CA ASN A 38 -8.36 -5.08 -5.01
C ASN A 38 -7.69 -4.22 -6.08
N ASN A 39 -6.38 -4.42 -6.29
CA ASN A 39 -5.61 -3.74 -7.34
C ASN A 39 -5.75 -2.19 -7.34
N PRO A 40 -5.45 -1.50 -6.22
CA PRO A 40 -5.59 -0.05 -6.14
C PRO A 40 -4.63 0.63 -7.13
N ASP A 41 -5.15 1.50 -7.97
CA ASP A 41 -4.35 2.26 -8.93
C ASP A 41 -3.66 3.44 -8.24
N ILE A 42 -2.57 3.13 -7.53
CA ILE A 42 -1.74 4.09 -6.78
C ILE A 42 -0.40 4.37 -7.48
N LYS A 43 -0.26 3.96 -8.75
CA LYS A 43 0.97 4.13 -9.53
C LYS A 43 1.33 5.60 -9.76
N LEU A 44 0.33 6.48 -9.69
CA LEU A 44 0.46 7.92 -9.89
C LEU A 44 0.74 8.71 -8.60
N TRP A 45 0.79 8.05 -7.44
CA TRP A 45 1.05 8.72 -6.18
C TRP A 45 2.49 9.24 -6.13
N ASP A 46 2.65 10.55 -6.01
CA ASP A 46 3.95 11.16 -5.69
C ASP A 46 4.22 11.04 -4.20
N VAL A 47 5.10 10.09 -3.85
CA VAL A 47 5.53 9.82 -2.48
C VAL A 47 6.95 10.33 -2.18
N SER A 48 7.46 11.25 -3.00
CA SER A 48 8.81 11.82 -2.83
C SER A 48 9.04 12.52 -1.48
N SER A 49 7.96 12.96 -0.82
CA SER A 49 8.00 13.57 0.52
C SER A 49 7.99 12.56 1.67
N THR A 50 7.89 11.27 1.37
CA THR A 50 7.71 10.21 2.34
C THR A 50 9.00 9.43 2.56
N GLU A 51 9.38 9.23 3.82
CA GLU A 51 10.53 8.39 4.15
C GLU A 51 10.20 6.90 3.93
N PRO A 52 11.14 6.04 3.48
CA PRO A 52 10.91 4.62 3.26
C PRO A 52 10.33 3.85 4.47
N GLY A 53 10.65 4.28 5.70
CA GLY A 53 10.14 3.67 6.93
C GLY A 53 8.67 3.94 7.22
N LYS A 54 8.03 4.83 6.45
CA LYS A 54 6.67 5.33 6.69
C LYS A 54 5.59 4.58 5.93
N PHE A 55 5.96 3.51 5.23
CA PHE A 55 5.04 2.59 4.56
C PHE A 55 4.76 1.33 5.37
N PHE A 56 5.22 1.24 6.62
CA PHE A 56 5.12 0.00 7.39
C PHE A 56 3.67 -0.49 7.49
N PHE A 57 3.45 -1.76 7.09
CA PHE A 57 2.13 -2.39 7.05
C PHE A 57 1.05 -1.63 6.28
N PHE A 58 1.45 -0.80 5.31
CA PHE A 58 0.56 0.00 4.48
C PHE A 58 -0.59 -0.81 3.84
N LEU A 59 -0.30 -2.01 3.32
CA LEU A 59 -1.24 -2.89 2.61
C LEU A 59 -1.41 -4.27 3.26
N CYS A 60 -1.14 -4.39 4.55
CA CYS A 60 -1.18 -5.71 5.17
C CYS A 60 -2.61 -6.23 5.35
N ASP A 61 -2.82 -7.51 5.03
CA ASP A 61 -4.12 -8.18 5.04
C ASP A 61 -5.19 -7.49 4.16
N ALA A 62 -4.77 -6.68 3.20
CA ALA A 62 -5.57 -6.24 2.08
C ALA A 62 -5.43 -7.26 0.94
N ASN A 63 -6.54 -7.72 0.34
CA ASN A 63 -6.53 -8.65 -0.81
C ASN A 63 -6.06 -7.98 -2.12
N ALA A 64 -5.35 -6.87 -2.01
CA ALA A 64 -5.02 -5.97 -3.11
C ALA A 64 -3.87 -6.47 -3.98
N PHE A 65 -2.99 -7.30 -3.43
CA PHE A 65 -1.68 -7.60 -4.01
C PHE A 65 -1.32 -9.09 -3.97
N GLU A 66 -2.32 -9.99 -4.02
CA GLU A 66 -2.01 -11.43 -4.02
C GLU A 66 -1.23 -11.91 -5.27
N ASN A 67 -1.14 -11.13 -6.36
CA ASN A 67 -0.60 -11.63 -7.64
C ASN A 67 0.36 -10.72 -8.44
N HIS A 68 0.92 -9.62 -7.92
CA HIS A 68 1.60 -8.65 -8.81
C HIS A 68 2.84 -7.91 -8.28
N LEU A 69 3.62 -8.49 -7.37
CA LEU A 69 4.85 -7.83 -6.89
C LEU A 69 6.14 -8.30 -7.58
N CYS A 70 6.07 -9.23 -8.54
CA CYS A 70 7.28 -9.81 -9.14
C CYS A 70 7.16 -10.27 -10.60
N GLU A 71 6.04 -10.08 -11.29
CA GLU A 71 5.88 -10.61 -12.67
C GLU A 71 6.47 -9.69 -13.75
N ASP A 72 6.65 -8.40 -13.47
CA ASP A 72 7.06 -7.37 -14.42
C ASP A 72 8.39 -6.68 -14.06
N GLY A 73 9.06 -7.09 -12.98
CA GLY A 73 10.40 -6.60 -12.61
C GLY A 73 10.45 -5.13 -12.16
N THR A 74 9.31 -4.45 -12.05
CA THR A 74 9.21 -3.10 -11.49
C THR A 74 8.60 -3.17 -10.11
N SER A 75 9.40 -3.58 -9.12
CA SER A 75 9.06 -3.31 -7.72
C SER A 75 8.92 -1.79 -7.55
N PRO A 76 7.77 -1.28 -7.05
CA PRO A 76 7.68 0.11 -6.69
C PRO A 76 8.76 0.46 -5.66
N THR A 77 9.34 1.66 -5.70
CA THR A 77 10.49 2.05 -4.86
C THR A 77 10.21 2.10 -3.35
N TRP A 78 8.97 1.84 -2.91
CA TRP A 78 8.49 1.88 -1.52
C TRP A 78 8.52 0.52 -0.78
N THR A 79 9.15 -0.51 -1.34
CA THR A 79 8.80 -1.91 -1.05
C THR A 79 9.49 -2.63 0.12
N THR A 80 10.38 -2.03 0.92
CA THR A 80 11.09 -2.87 1.91
C THR A 80 10.20 -3.38 3.06
N ALA A 81 9.03 -2.77 3.34
CA ALA A 81 8.14 -3.23 4.42
C ALA A 81 6.63 -2.88 4.24
N GLY A 82 6.19 -2.56 3.03
CA GLY A 82 4.85 -2.03 2.75
C GLY A 82 3.70 -3.03 2.84
N TYR A 83 3.99 -4.33 2.80
CA TYR A 83 3.01 -5.39 2.56
C TYR A 83 3.21 -6.55 3.53
N CYS A 84 2.10 -7.09 4.05
CA CYS A 84 2.09 -8.41 4.69
C CYS A 84 0.89 -9.28 4.31
N ILE A 85 1.14 -10.59 4.35
CA ILE A 85 0.14 -11.65 4.22
C ILE A 85 0.00 -12.33 5.58
N ASN A 86 -1.22 -12.39 6.12
CA ASN A 86 -1.51 -12.98 7.43
C ASN A 86 -0.62 -12.39 8.55
N GLY A 87 -0.47 -11.06 8.55
CA GLY A 87 0.37 -10.34 9.52
C GLY A 87 1.89 -10.54 9.37
N LYS A 88 2.38 -11.24 8.35
CA LYS A 88 3.82 -11.47 8.11
C LYS A 88 4.38 -10.60 6.98
N PRO A 89 5.31 -9.65 7.27
CA PRO A 89 5.96 -8.81 6.26
C PRO A 89 6.50 -9.64 5.10
N GLN A 90 6.20 -9.24 3.87
CA GLN A 90 6.76 -9.85 2.68
C GLN A 90 7.98 -9.05 2.20
N LYS A 91 9.00 -9.75 1.72
CA LYS A 91 10.17 -9.10 1.11
C LYS A 91 9.79 -8.62 -0.29
N SER A 92 10.17 -7.37 -0.61
CA SER A 92 10.24 -6.87 -1.99
C SER A 92 11.02 -7.84 -2.87
N CYS A 93 10.52 -8.09 -4.09
CA CYS A 93 11.37 -8.67 -5.13
C CYS A 93 12.55 -7.72 -5.40
N TYR A 94 13.75 -8.31 -5.45
CA TYR A 94 15.03 -7.64 -5.70
C TYR A 94 15.18 -7.25 -7.16
#